data_AF-A0A7X7GIS3-F1
#
_entry.id   AF-A0A7X7GIS3-F1
#
_cell.length_a   1.000
_cell.length_b   1.000
_cell.length_c   1.000
_cell.angle_alpha   90.00
_cell.angle_beta   90.00
_cell.angle_gamma   90.00
#
_symmetry.space_group_name_H-M   'P 1'
#
loop_
_entity.id
_entity.type
_entity.pdbx_description
1 polymer ?
#
loop_
_entity_poly.entity_id
_entity_poly.type
_entity_poly.pdbx_seq_one_letter_code
_entity_poly.pdbx_strand_id
1 'polypeptide(L)' 'MAKGKRTFQPNNRRRARVHGFRLSMRTRAGRAIV' A
#
# COMPACT_ATOMS: atom_id res chain seq x y z
N MET A 1 8.08 26.41 16.52
CA MET A 1 7.32 25.13 16.51
C MET A 1 7.90 24.23 15.42
N ALA A 2 8.37 23.04 15.76
CA ALA A 2 8.85 22.09 14.74
C ALA A 2 7.67 21.57 13.91
N LYS A 3 7.79 21.61 12.57
CA LYS A 3 6.75 21.10 11.66
C LYS A 3 6.68 19.58 11.81
N GLY A 4 5.53 19.05 12.27
CA GLY A 4 5.33 17.62 12.47
C GLY A 4 5.46 16.81 11.17
N LYS A 5 5.80 15.52 11.32
CA LYS A 5 5.93 14.60 10.18
C LYS A 5 4.59 14.47 9.45
N ARG A 6 4.60 14.60 8.12
CA ARG A 6 3.40 14.37 7.30
C ARG A 6 3.01 12.89 7.33
N THR A 7 1.71 12.61 7.25
CA THR A 7 1.16 11.24 7.34
C THR A 7 1.70 10.32 6.25
N PHE A 8 1.76 10.82 5.02
CA PHE A 8 2.33 10.07 3.91
C PHE A 8 3.84 10.26 3.87
N GLN A 9 4.53 9.16 4.12
CA GLN A 9 5.98 9.02 3.94
C GLN A 9 6.19 7.93 2.88
N PRO A 10 6.55 8.30 1.63
CA PRO A 10 6.56 7.37 0.51
C PRO A 10 7.63 6.29 0.70
N ASN A 11 7.25 5.05 0.43
CA ASN A 11 8.16 3.91 0.39
C ASN A 11 7.66 2.89 -0.64
N ASN A 12 8.42 2.72 -1.73
CA ASN A 12 8.02 1.88 -2.86
C ASN A 12 7.90 0.40 -2.49
N ARG A 13 8.80 -0.11 -1.64
CA ARG A 13 8.75 -1.51 -1.18
C ARG A 13 7.52 -1.77 -0.32
N ARG A 14 7.18 -0.85 0.60
CA ARG A 14 5.98 -0.95 1.43
C ARG A 14 4.73 -0.89 0.56
N ARG A 15 4.68 0.05 -0.40
CA ARG A 15 3.56 0.19 -1.34
C ARG A 15 3.36 -1.09 -2.16
N ALA A 16 4.41 -1.65 -2.75
CA ALA A 16 4.30 -2.85 -3.58
C ALA A 16 3.89 -4.10 -2.78
N ARG A 17 4.32 -4.23 -1.52
CA ARG A 17 3.93 -5.35 -0.66
C ARG A 17 2.47 -5.27 -0.19
N VAL A 18 1.99 -4.07 0.13
CA VAL A 18 0.66 -3.85 0.73
C VAL A 18 -0.42 -3.54 -0.31
N HIS A 19 -0.07 -2.94 -1.43
CA HIS A 19 -1.03 -2.49 -2.46
C HIS A 19 -0.68 -3.01 -3.87
N GLY A 20 0.28 -3.92 -3.99
CA GLY A 20 0.66 -4.47 -5.28
C GLY A 20 -0.34 -5.51 -5.79
N PHE A 21 -0.38 -5.67 -7.12
CA PHE A 21 -1.23 -6.64 -7.82
C PHE A 21 -1.11 -8.07 -7.26
N ARG A 22 0.11 -8.50 -6.92
CA ARG A 22 0.37 -9.82 -6.35
C ARG A 22 -0.39 -10.05 -5.04
N LEU A 23 -0.57 -9.01 -4.21
CA LEU A 23 -1.34 -9.13 -2.97
C LEU A 23 -2.84 -9.23 -3.27
N SER A 24 -3.36 -8.42 -4.19
CA SER A 24 -4.76 -8.47 -4.61
C SER A 24 -5.12 -9.84 -5.19
N MET A 25 -4.29 -10.39 -6.08
CA MET A 25 -4.54 -11.71 -6.68
C MET A 25 -4.49 -12.87 -5.68
N ARG A 26 -3.84 -12.70 -4.53
CA ARG A 26 -3.72 -13.74 -3.49
C ARG A 26 -5.05 -14.08 -2.85
N THR A 27 -5.94 -13.10 -2.64
CA THR A 27 -7.21 -13.30 -1.92
C THR A 27 -8.40 -13.26 -2.87
N ARG A 28 -9.49 -13.96 -2.54
CA ARG A 28 -10.72 -13.92 -3.34
C ARG A 28 -11.31 -12.52 -3.40
N ALA A 29 -11.33 -11.80 -2.28
CA ALA A 29 -11.80 -10.41 -2.23
C ALA A 29 -10.90 -9.49 -3.07
N GLY A 30 -9.58 -9.65 -2.98
CA GLY A 30 -8.64 -8.86 -3.78
C GLY A 30 -8.78 -9.10 -5.29
N ARG A 31 -9.11 -10.34 -5.71
CA ARG A 31 -9.46 -10.66 -7.11
C ARG A 31 -10.79 -10.09 -7.59
N ALA A 32 -11.70 -9.71 -6.69
CA ALA A 32 -12.96 -9.08 -7.06
C ALA A 32 -12.86 -7.56 -7.20
N ILE A 33 -11.78 -6.96 -6.67
CA ILE A 33 -11.52 -5.51 -6.71
C ILE A 33 -10.74 -5.12 -7.97
N VAL A 34 -9.92 -6.04 -8.48
CA VAL A 34 -9.09 -5.86 -9.68
C VAL A 34 -9.83 -6.43 -10.88
#